data_AF-A0A351FDP4-F1
#
_entry.id   AF-A0A351FDP4-F1
#
_cell.length_a   1.000
_cell.length_b   1.000
_cell.length_c   1.000
_cell.angle_alpha   90.00
_cell.angle_beta   90.00
_cell.angle_gamma   90.00
#
_symmetry.space_group_name_H-M   'P 1'
#
loop_
_entity.id
_entity.type
_entity.pdbx_description
1 polymer ?
#
loop_
_entity_poly.entity_id
_entity_poly.type
_entity_poly.pdbx_seq_one_letter_code
_entity_poly.pdbx_strand_id
1 'polypeptide(L)'
;MNLRIRFLTPLLLLVGSIEGFAMTVEFDRTLHRYLQNYCIQCHGPDEEKGDRAFHNLSMDLSGRRVIDLGDDHKVHLLQDILDQLNLGEMPPKKKGLRQPLTTETQEVISWLTQTLLELEKEKWNKGR
;
A
#
# COMPACT_ATOMS: atom_id res chain seq x y z
N MET A 1 -35.55 -37.84 43.46
CA MET A 1 -35.20 -38.62 42.26
C MET A 1 -36.19 -38.24 41.17
N ASN A 2 -35.71 -37.68 40.05
CA ASN A 2 -36.33 -37.57 38.71
C ASN A 2 -35.71 -36.39 37.97
N LEU A 3 -34.59 -36.70 37.29
CA LEU A 3 -33.77 -35.80 36.48
C LEU A 3 -34.43 -35.62 35.11
N ARG A 4 -34.93 -34.42 34.81
CA ARG A 4 -35.39 -34.06 33.47
C ARG A 4 -34.23 -33.45 32.69
N ILE A 5 -33.55 -34.28 31.90
CA ILE A 5 -32.51 -33.85 30.96
C ILE A 5 -33.21 -33.19 29.77
N ARG A 6 -33.15 -31.86 29.69
CA ARG A 6 -33.52 -31.12 28.49
C ARG A 6 -32.32 -31.16 27.54
N PHE A 7 -32.46 -31.85 26.42
CA PHE A 7 -31.45 -31.88 25.36
C PHE A 7 -31.27 -30.47 24.79
N LEU A 8 -30.12 -29.86 25.07
CA LEU A 8 -29.68 -28.62 24.45
C LEU A 8 -29.24 -28.97 23.02
N THR A 9 -29.93 -28.47 21.99
CA THR A 9 -29.45 -28.59 20.60
C THR A 9 -28.17 -27.77 20.43
N PRO A 10 -27.06 -28.35 19.94
CA PRO A 10 -25.87 -27.58 19.69
C PRO A 10 -26.12 -26.74 18.43
N LEU A 11 -26.15 -25.42 18.60
CA LEU A 11 -26.06 -24.47 17.50
C LEU A 11 -24.65 -24.59 16.91
N LEU A 12 -24.51 -25.43 15.87
CA LEU A 12 -23.26 -25.57 15.13
C LEU A 12 -23.07 -24.32 14.26
N LEU A 13 -22.43 -23.29 14.84
CA LEU A 13 -21.90 -22.16 14.08
C LEU A 13 -20.71 -22.67 13.26
N LEU A 14 -20.96 -22.98 11.99
CA LEU A 14 -19.91 -23.08 10.97
C LEU A 14 -19.32 -21.68 10.81
N VAL A 15 -18.30 -21.37 11.62
CA VAL A 15 -17.43 -20.22 11.40
C VAL A 15 -16.58 -20.57 10.18
N GLY A 16 -17.06 -20.20 9.00
CA GLY A 16 -16.24 -20.19 7.79
C GLY A 16 -15.17 -19.12 7.97
N SER A 17 -13.92 -19.52 8.13
CA SER A 17 -12.78 -18.61 8.04
C SER A 17 -12.74 -18.04 6.63
N ILE A 18 -13.18 -16.79 6.45
CA ILE A 18 -12.80 -16.00 5.30
C ILE A 18 -11.32 -15.64 5.49
N GLU A 19 -10.43 -16.50 4.99
CA GLU A 19 -9.03 -16.11 4.83
C GLU A 19 -8.98 -15.07 3.71
N GLY A 20 -8.99 -13.80 4.11
CA GLY A 20 -8.66 -12.71 3.20
C GLY A 20 -7.23 -12.93 2.73
N PHE A 21 -7.07 -13.35 1.48
CA PHE A 21 -5.75 -13.36 0.84
C PHE A 21 -5.28 -11.91 0.76
N ALA A 22 -4.32 -11.54 1.61
CA ALA A 22 -3.65 -10.26 1.52
C ALA A 22 -2.93 -10.19 0.17
N MET A 23 -3.36 -9.26 -0.70
CA MET A 23 -2.71 -9.05 -1.99
C MET A 23 -1.51 -8.15 -1.77
N THR A 24 -0.35 -8.73 -1.46
CA THR A 24 0.86 -7.96 -1.16
C THR A 24 1.83 -7.90 -2.33
N VAL A 25 2.52 -6.77 -2.51
CA VAL A 25 3.70 -6.66 -3.38
C VAL A 25 4.93 -6.36 -2.53
N GLU A 26 6.09 -6.90 -2.91
CA GLU A 26 7.35 -6.54 -2.25
C GLU A 26 7.65 -5.07 -2.52
N PHE A 27 8.00 -4.33 -1.46
CA PHE A 27 8.33 -2.92 -1.59
C PHE A 27 9.71 -2.80 -2.23
N ASP A 28 9.70 -2.44 -3.51
CA ASP A 28 10.91 -2.26 -4.31
C ASP A 28 11.92 -1.32 -3.64
N ARG A 29 13.20 -1.70 -3.70
CA ARG A 29 14.29 -0.97 -3.04
C ARG A 29 14.53 0.39 -3.68
N THR A 30 14.34 0.51 -5.00
CA THR A 30 14.49 1.77 -5.72
C THR A 30 13.37 2.73 -5.31
N LEU A 31 12.11 2.28 -5.32
CA LEU A 31 11.00 3.09 -4.81
C LEU A 31 11.23 3.49 -3.35
N HIS A 32 11.62 2.57 -2.48
CA HIS A 32 11.84 2.88 -1.08
C HIS A 32 12.91 3.97 -0.89
N ARG A 33 14.05 3.84 -1.57
CA ARG A 33 15.13 4.85 -1.50
C ARG A 33 14.67 6.20 -2.05
N TYR A 34 13.95 6.19 -3.16
CA TYR A 34 13.42 7.40 -3.79
C TYR A 34 12.51 8.17 -2.83
N LEU A 35 11.53 7.48 -2.22
CA LEU A 35 10.61 8.11 -1.28
C LEU A 35 11.35 8.68 -0.07
N GLN A 36 12.34 7.96 0.48
CA GLN A 36 13.15 8.46 1.60
C GLN A 36 13.94 9.73 1.23
N ASN A 37 14.48 9.80 0.02
CA ASN A 37 15.31 10.92 -0.41
C ASN A 37 14.52 12.17 -0.82
N TYR A 38 13.32 11.98 -1.39
CA TYR A 38 12.62 13.06 -2.10
C TYR A 38 11.21 13.34 -1.60
N CYS A 39 10.57 12.41 -0.88
CA CYS A 39 9.18 12.56 -0.47
C CYS A 39 9.03 12.77 1.04
N ILE A 40 9.78 12.01 1.86
CA ILE A 40 9.63 12.02 3.33
C ILE A 40 10.03 13.35 3.97
N GLN A 41 10.89 14.16 3.34
CA GLN A 41 11.22 15.48 3.87
C GLN A 41 10.00 16.42 3.96
N CYS A 42 8.97 16.20 3.13
CA CYS A 42 7.72 16.98 3.14
C CYS A 42 6.51 16.18 3.65
N HIS A 43 6.58 14.84 3.64
CA HIS A 43 5.48 13.91 3.96
C HIS A 43 5.85 12.92 5.08
N GLY A 44 6.85 13.27 5.88
CA GLY A 44 7.31 12.52 7.03
C GLY A 44 6.41 12.70 8.26
N PRO A 45 6.66 11.93 9.33
CA PRO A 45 5.85 11.97 10.56
C PRO A 45 5.85 13.34 11.25
N ASP A 46 6.88 14.16 11.06
CA ASP A 46 7.03 15.46 11.72
C ASP A 46 6.45 16.64 10.91
N GLU A 47 6.07 16.42 9.65
CA GLU A 47 5.65 17.45 8.69
C GLU A 47 4.16 17.29 8.33
N GLU A 48 3.31 16.94 9.29
CA GLU A 48 1.89 16.60 9.10
C GLU A 48 1.05 17.81 8.60
N LYS A 49 1.27 18.17 7.34
CA LYS A 49 0.43 18.99 6.48
C LYS A 49 0.09 18.16 5.25
N GLY A 50 -1.07 17.50 5.32
CA GLY A 50 -1.77 16.97 4.14
C GLY A 50 -1.60 15.48 3.90
N ASP A 51 -2.73 14.76 4.02
CA ASP A 51 -3.30 13.62 3.27
C ASP A 51 -2.41 12.48 2.73
N ARG A 52 -1.09 12.50 2.89
CA ARG A 52 -0.16 11.59 2.18
C ARG A 52 0.93 11.09 3.11
N ALA A 53 0.56 10.19 4.03
CA ALA A 53 1.49 9.59 5.00
C ALA A 53 2.33 8.45 4.37
N PHE A 54 3.25 8.78 3.47
CA PHE A 54 4.06 7.78 2.74
C PHE A 54 4.96 6.92 3.64
N HIS A 55 5.27 7.38 4.86
CA HIS A 55 6.00 6.57 5.84
C HIS A 55 5.24 5.31 6.28
N ASN A 56 3.91 5.30 6.13
CA ASN A 56 3.06 4.16 6.44
C ASN A 56 2.77 3.26 5.23
N LEU A 57 3.39 3.49 4.07
CA LEU A 57 3.06 2.77 2.83
C LEU A 57 3.29 1.25 2.92
N SER A 58 4.19 0.82 3.81
CA SER A 58 4.61 -0.58 3.88
C SER A 58 4.69 -1.11 5.31
N MET A 59 4.65 -2.43 5.43
CA MET A 59 4.86 -3.18 6.67
C MET A 59 5.99 -4.20 6.52
N ASP A 60 6.53 -4.68 7.64
CA ASP A 60 7.39 -5.86 7.64
C ASP A 60 6.52 -7.12 7.67
N LEU A 61 6.80 -8.04 6.76
CA LEU A 61 6.21 -9.36 6.70
C LEU A 61 7.34 -10.39 6.61
N SER A 62 7.70 -10.94 7.78
CA SER A 62 8.77 -11.94 7.92
C SER A 62 10.13 -11.47 7.39
N GLY A 63 10.53 -10.24 7.74
CA GLY A 63 11.82 -9.67 7.33
C GLY A 63 11.85 -9.13 5.90
N ARG A 64 10.70 -9.11 5.20
CA ARG A 64 10.53 -8.44 3.92
C ARG A 64 9.58 -7.28 4.07
N ARG A 65 9.93 -6.16 3.45
CA ARG A 65 9.03 -5.01 3.42
C ARG A 65 8.03 -5.19 2.28
N VAL A 66 6.74 -5.11 2.60
CA VAL A 66 5.65 -5.32 1.64
C VAL A 66 4.64 -4.18 1.70
N ILE A 67 3.95 -3.95 0.59
CA ILE A 67 2.80 -3.05 0.49
C ILE A 67 1.56 -3.93 0.34
N ASP A 68 0.55 -3.68 1.16
CA ASP A 68 -0.75 -4.34 1.06
C ASP A 68 -1.61 -3.64 0.00
N LEU A 69 -1.75 -4.27 -1.17
CA LEU A 69 -2.59 -3.80 -2.27
C LEU A 69 -4.08 -4.18 -2.08
N GLY A 70 -4.40 -4.93 -1.02
CA GLY A 70 -5.78 -5.13 -0.57
C GLY A 70 -6.32 -3.93 0.21
N ASP A 71 -5.45 -3.05 0.69
CA ASP A 71 -5.81 -1.79 1.35
C ASP A 71 -5.91 -0.67 0.29
N ASP A 72 -7.13 -0.27 -0.04
CA ASP A 72 -7.41 0.78 -1.02
C ASP A 72 -6.71 2.10 -0.69
N HIS A 73 -6.46 2.40 0.59
CA HIS A 73 -5.71 3.60 0.97
C HIS A 73 -4.25 3.52 0.51
N LYS A 74 -3.60 2.35 0.57
CA LYS A 74 -2.24 2.18 0.02
C LYS A 74 -2.23 2.30 -1.49
N VAL A 75 -3.23 1.73 -2.15
CA VAL A 75 -3.39 1.82 -3.61
C VAL A 75 -3.55 3.29 -4.04
N HIS A 76 -4.39 4.06 -3.34
CA HIS A 76 -4.53 5.49 -3.59
C HIS A 76 -3.24 6.26 -3.36
N LEU A 77 -2.47 5.96 -2.31
CA LEU A 77 -1.16 6.58 -2.11
C LEU A 77 -0.19 6.29 -3.25
N LEU A 78 -0.18 5.07 -3.82
CA LEU A 78 0.65 4.73 -4.97
C LEU A 78 0.23 5.49 -6.23
N GLN A 79 -1.07 5.59 -6.50
CA GLN A 79 -1.62 6.39 -7.61
C GLN A 79 -1.25 7.86 -7.46
N ASP A 80 -1.39 8.38 -6.25
CA ASP A 80 -1.03 9.74 -5.90
C ASP A 80 0.45 10.04 -6.12
N ILE A 81 1.35 9.13 -5.74
CA ILE A 81 2.78 9.28 -6.04
C ILE A 81 2.97 9.31 -7.56
N LEU A 82 2.41 8.34 -8.29
CA LEU A 82 2.55 8.25 -9.74
C LEU A 82 2.09 9.54 -10.45
N ASP A 83 0.91 10.06 -10.08
CA ASP A 83 0.34 11.26 -10.67
C ASP A 83 1.22 12.48 -10.40
N GLN A 84 1.66 12.67 -9.16
CA GLN A 84 2.49 13.83 -8.79
C GLN A 84 3.88 13.79 -9.44
N LEU A 85 4.45 12.60 -9.64
CA LEU A 85 5.70 12.42 -10.38
C LEU A 85 5.51 12.73 -11.87
N ASN A 86 4.41 12.28 -12.48
CA ASN A 86 4.08 12.59 -13.87
C ASN A 86 3.81 14.09 -14.10
N LEU A 87 3.22 14.77 -13.12
CA LEU A 87 3.01 16.21 -13.14
C LEU A 87 4.30 17.01 -12.87
N GLY A 88 5.33 16.37 -12.30
CA GLY A 88 6.57 17.04 -11.88
C GLY A 88 6.40 17.94 -10.66
N GLU A 89 5.36 17.71 -9.86
CA GLU A 89 5.05 18.49 -8.65
C GLU A 89 5.80 17.97 -7.41
N MET A 90 6.27 16.72 -7.45
CA MET A 90 7.05 16.11 -6.37
C MET A 90 8.44 15.67 -6.83
N PRO A 91 9.52 16.02 -6.10
CA PRO A 91 9.54 17.02 -5.03
C PRO A 91 9.35 18.45 -5.57
N PRO A 92 8.73 19.38 -4.82
CA PRO A 92 8.49 20.73 -5.31
C PRO A 92 9.80 21.48 -5.54
N LYS A 93 9.83 22.36 -6.54
CA LYS A 93 10.99 23.20 -6.91
C LYS A 93 11.22 24.34 -5.92
N LYS A 94 11.47 24.01 -4.65
CA LYS A 94 11.76 24.95 -3.56
C LYS A 94 13.24 24.84 -3.14
N LYS A 95 13.81 25.96 -2.69
CA LYS A 95 15.19 25.99 -2.20
C LYS A 95 15.35 25.04 -1.01
N GLY A 96 16.38 24.20 -1.05
CA GLY A 96 16.70 23.26 0.03
C GLY A 96 16.13 21.85 -0.16
N LEU A 97 15.33 21.60 -1.19
CA LEU A 97 14.89 20.27 -1.58
C LEU A 97 15.75 19.73 -2.73
N ARG A 98 16.23 18.50 -2.59
CA ARG A 98 16.94 17.81 -3.66
C ARG A 98 15.96 17.39 -4.74
N GLN A 99 16.40 17.48 -5.99
CA GLN A 99 15.64 17.02 -7.15
C GLN A 99 16.26 15.71 -7.66
N PRO A 100 15.45 14.70 -7.98
CA PRO A 100 15.93 13.43 -8.52
C PRO A 100 16.48 13.59 -9.93
N LEU A 101 17.30 12.63 -10.36
CA LEU A 101 17.64 12.49 -11.78
C LEU A 101 16.42 12.00 -12.56
N THR A 102 16.28 12.42 -13.81
CA THR A 102 15.17 12.00 -14.68
C THR A 102 15.08 10.47 -14.78
N THR A 103 16.22 9.79 -14.88
CA THR A 103 16.27 8.31 -14.95
C THR A 103 15.78 7.66 -13.66
N GLU A 104 16.10 8.22 -12.50
CA GLU A 104 15.64 7.70 -11.20
C GLU A 104 14.12 7.84 -11.07
N THR A 105 13.56 8.98 -11.48
CA THR A 105 12.11 9.19 -11.52
C THR A 105 11.43 8.25 -12.51
N GLN A 106 12.02 8.01 -13.68
CA GLN A 106 11.48 7.09 -14.69
C GLN A 106 11.43 5.64 -14.21
N GLU A 107 12.46 5.16 -13.51
CA GLU A 107 12.47 3.82 -12.90
C GLU A 107 11.33 3.66 -11.90
N VAL A 108 11.11 4.67 -11.05
CA VAL A 108 10.00 4.67 -10.08
C VAL A 108 8.64 4.71 -10.75
N ILE A 109 8.44 5.58 -11.74
CA ILE A 109 7.20 5.64 -12.53
C ILE A 109 6.91 4.29 -13.20
N SER A 110 7.95 3.64 -13.76
CA SER A 110 7.82 2.33 -14.40
C SER A 110 7.31 1.28 -13.40
N TRP A 111 7.93 1.20 -12.22
CA TRP A 111 7.52 0.26 -11.18
C TRP A 111 6.09 0.52 -10.69
N LEU A 112 5.73 1.77 -10.44
CA LEU A 112 4.38 2.16 -10.00
C LEU A 112 3.33 1.79 -11.06
N THR A 113 3.63 2.10 -12.32
CA THR A 113 2.74 1.81 -13.45
C THR A 113 2.52 0.32 -13.60
N GLN A 114 3.59 -0.48 -13.56
CA GLN A 114 3.50 -1.95 -13.66
C GLN A 114 2.67 -2.54 -12.52
N THR A 115 2.96 -2.13 -11.28
CA THR A 115 2.26 -2.60 -10.08
C THR A 115 0.76 -2.30 -10.15
N LEU A 116 0.39 -1.07 -10.52
CA LEU A 116 -1.02 -0.66 -10.61
C LEU A 116 -1.75 -1.33 -11.78
N LEU A 117 -1.09 -1.52 -12.93
CA LEU A 117 -1.66 -2.24 -14.08
C LEU A 117 -1.89 -3.73 -13.77
N GLU A 118 -0.96 -4.37 -13.07
CA GLU A 118 -1.12 -5.77 -12.63
C GLU A 118 -2.27 -5.89 -11.63
N LEU A 119 -2.36 -4.99 -10.66
CA LEU A 119 -3.48 -4.91 -9.73
C LEU A 119 -4.82 -4.75 -10.46
N GLU A 120 -4.91 -3.86 -11.45
CA GLU A 120 -6.12 -3.66 -12.24
C GLU A 120 -6.50 -4.90 -13.05
N LYS A 121 -5.53 -5.57 -13.67
CA LYS A 121 -5.75 -6.85 -14.38
C LYS A 121 -6.26 -7.94 -13.43
N GLU A 122 -5.67 -8.05 -12.24
CA GLU A 122 -6.11 -9.00 -11.21
C GLU A 122 -7.55 -8.73 -10.76
N LYS A 123 -7.89 -7.46 -10.49
CA LYS A 123 -9.27 -7.02 -10.18
C LYS A 123 -10.24 -7.36 -11.32
N TRP A 124 -9.87 -7.03 -12.56
CA TRP A 124 -10.66 -7.35 -13.75
C TRP A 124 -10.90 -8.87 -13.89
N ASN A 125 -9.85 -9.68 -13.77
CA ASN A 125 -9.94 -11.14 -13.90
C ASN A 125 -10.79 -11.79 -12.81
N LYS A 126 -10.89 -11.17 -11.63
CA LYS A 126 -11.73 -11.64 -10.51
C LYS A 126 -13.18 -11.13 -10.58
N GLY A 127 -13.54 -10.38 -11.62
CA GLY A 127 -14.90 -9.86 -11.81
C GLY A 127 -15.19 -8.55 -11.06
N ARG A 128 -14.12 -7.79 -10.76
CA ARG A 128 -13.95 -6.58 -9.92
C ARG A 128 -13.16 -6.86 -8.64
#